data_AF-A0A0F8YV50-F1
#
_entry.id   AF-A0A0F8YV50-F1
#
_cell.length_a   1.000
_cell.length_b   1.000
_cell.length_c   1.000
_cell.angle_alpha   90.00
_cell.angle_beta   90.00
_cell.angle_gamma   90.00
#
_symmetry.space_group_name_H-M   'P 1'
#
loop_
_entity.id
_entity.type
_entity.pdbx_description
1 polymer ?
#
loop_
_entity_poly.entity_id
_entity_poly.type
_entity_poly.pdbx_seq_one_letter_code
_entity_poly.pdbx_strand_id
1 'polypeptide(L)'
;LWIDSGNVRIDDALRLGDGTAGTPGYSFTSDPDSGMYRFGINAVAIATNGSAVLKIIDQQIQSVPNGSDTVPSYSWGSEGGLGIYRAAAAQIGFAVTGTQRMQVNATGLAITGIHALTGASLTFYSGVFGSSPALGITATGFSYDGPTSNAFSWTTSAGDATLQMVNAGSGKVVIQSGSGKDIAIRAQGTGDFIDFIQQSTVRVSVKNEGLILGNRPSLSGAGANVFVMTDATTNPSSNVSGRGFVYMEAGALKYRGDAGTITTLGIA
;
A
#
# COMPACT_ATOMS: atom_id res chain seq x y z
N LEU A 1 -12.69 -61.94 27.88
CA LEU A 1 -11.40 -62.09 28.61
C LEU A 1 -11.22 -60.83 29.44
N TRP A 2 -11.27 -60.95 30.77
CA TRP A 2 -10.99 -59.84 31.68
C TRP A 2 -9.55 -59.98 32.13
N ILE A 3 -8.72 -58.95 31.90
CA ILE A 3 -7.35 -58.90 32.40
C ILE A 3 -7.30 -57.76 33.42
N ASP A 4 -7.08 -58.09 34.69
CA ASP A 4 -7.07 -57.10 35.78
C ASP A 4 -5.71 -56.39 35.93
N SER A 5 -4.64 -57.03 35.44
CA SER A 5 -3.26 -56.55 35.44
C SER A 5 -2.38 -57.53 34.68
N GLY A 6 -1.37 -57.03 33.97
CA GLY A 6 -0.40 -57.84 33.23
C GLY A 6 -0.41 -57.64 31.71
N ASN A 7 0.55 -58.27 31.04
CA ASN A 7 0.71 -58.18 29.59
C ASN A 7 -0.13 -59.26 28.91
N VAL A 8 -0.88 -58.87 27.88
CA VAL A 8 -1.54 -59.81 26.97
C VAL A 8 -0.67 -59.98 25.75
N ARG A 9 -0.29 -61.22 25.43
CA ARG A 9 0.37 -61.55 24.18
C ARG A 9 -0.68 -61.94 23.14
N ILE A 10 -0.68 -61.26 22.00
CA ILE A 10 -1.49 -61.61 20.83
C ILE A 10 -0.52 -61.95 19.71
N ASP A 11 -0.52 -63.20 19.25
CA ASP A 11 0.41 -63.71 18.23
C ASP A 11 -0.07 -63.44 16.78
N ASP A 12 -1.28 -62.91 16.61
CA ASP A 12 -1.89 -62.55 15.32
C ASP A 12 -2.56 -61.16 15.41
N ALA A 13 -3.24 -60.72 14.36
CA ALA A 13 -3.94 -59.45 14.31
C ALA A 13 -5.10 -59.38 15.32
N LEU A 14 -5.11 -58.34 16.15
CA LEU A 14 -6.26 -57.98 16.97
C LEU A 14 -7.36 -57.37 16.08
N ARG A 15 -8.46 -58.10 15.89
CA ARG A 15 -9.66 -57.62 15.17
C ARG A 15 -10.70 -57.13 16.16
N LEU A 16 -11.02 -55.85 16.10
CA LEU A 16 -12.06 -55.20 16.90
C LEU A 16 -13.29 -54.97 16.02
N GLY A 17 -14.46 -54.76 16.64
CA GLY A 17 -15.62 -54.23 15.92
C GLY A 17 -15.34 -52.80 15.42
N ASP A 18 -16.07 -52.35 14.40
CA ASP A 18 -15.83 -51.04 13.77
C ASP A 18 -15.94 -49.88 14.76
N GLY A 19 -16.86 -49.98 15.73
CA GLY A 19 -17.11 -48.95 16.74
C GLY A 19 -17.74 -47.68 16.17
N THR A 20 -17.93 -46.70 17.04
CA THR A 20 -18.40 -45.36 16.68
C THR A 20 -17.62 -44.31 17.46
N ALA A 21 -17.84 -43.01 17.18
CA ALA A 21 -17.22 -41.96 17.99
C ALA A 21 -17.64 -42.04 19.47
N GLY A 22 -18.90 -42.37 19.77
CA GLY A 22 -19.40 -42.52 21.14
C GLY A 22 -19.07 -43.85 21.80
N THR A 23 -18.64 -44.85 21.02
CA THR A 23 -18.23 -46.18 21.51
C THR A 23 -17.11 -46.72 20.62
N PRO A 24 -15.86 -46.24 20.78
CA PRO A 24 -14.76 -46.66 19.93
C PRO A 24 -14.46 -48.16 20.07
N GLY A 25 -14.00 -48.80 18.98
CA GLY A 25 -13.67 -50.23 19.00
C GLY A 25 -12.48 -50.55 19.92
N TYR A 26 -11.52 -49.63 20.01
CA TYR A 26 -10.50 -49.59 21.05
C TYR A 26 -10.78 -48.39 21.96
N SER A 27 -11.06 -48.62 23.24
CA SER A 27 -11.39 -47.59 24.23
C SER A 27 -10.82 -47.94 25.61
N PHE A 28 -11.04 -47.06 26.59
CA PHE A 28 -10.51 -47.20 27.94
C PHE A 28 -11.63 -47.46 28.95
N THR A 29 -11.41 -48.33 29.93
CA THR A 29 -12.44 -48.68 30.93
C THR A 29 -13.00 -47.46 31.67
N SER A 30 -12.15 -46.48 31.99
CA SER A 30 -12.55 -45.23 32.65
C SER A 30 -13.02 -44.13 31.70
N ASP A 31 -12.82 -44.30 30.40
CA ASP A 31 -13.11 -43.32 29.35
C ASP A 31 -13.58 -44.05 28.08
N PRO A 32 -14.80 -44.64 28.13
CA PRO A 32 -15.29 -45.55 27.11
C PRO A 32 -15.68 -44.85 25.80
N ASP A 33 -15.67 -43.52 25.78
CA ASP A 33 -16.01 -42.69 24.62
C ASP A 33 -14.77 -42.02 23.98
N SER A 34 -13.57 -42.32 24.50
CA SER A 34 -12.29 -41.92 23.93
C SER A 34 -11.54 -43.15 23.41
N GLY A 35 -10.97 -43.05 22.20
CA GLY A 35 -10.36 -44.21 21.57
C GLY A 35 -10.24 -44.16 20.04
N MET A 36 -10.00 -45.31 19.42
CA MET A 36 -9.89 -45.48 17.97
C MET A 36 -11.05 -46.30 17.42
N TYR A 37 -11.61 -45.86 16.28
CA TYR A 37 -12.71 -46.55 15.60
C TYR A 37 -12.60 -46.43 14.08
N ARG A 38 -13.22 -47.38 13.37
CA ARG A 38 -13.32 -47.36 11.91
C ARG A 38 -14.60 -46.61 11.53
N PHE A 39 -14.48 -45.59 10.66
CA PHE A 39 -15.62 -44.77 10.25
C PHE A 39 -16.00 -44.92 8.77
N GLY A 40 -15.29 -45.78 8.04
CA GLY A 40 -15.52 -46.05 6.62
C GLY A 40 -14.55 -47.10 6.08
N ILE A 41 -14.59 -47.31 4.77
CA ILE A 41 -13.59 -48.14 4.07
C ILE A 41 -12.26 -47.38 4.04
N ASN A 42 -11.17 -48.06 4.41
CA ASN A 42 -9.81 -47.49 4.44
C ASN A 42 -9.74 -46.19 5.27
N ALA A 43 -10.48 -46.13 6.38
CA ALA A 43 -10.66 -44.90 7.14
C ALA A 43 -10.77 -45.17 8.65
N VAL A 44 -9.90 -44.55 9.44
CA VAL A 44 -9.83 -44.66 10.90
C VAL A 44 -9.91 -43.29 11.55
N ALA A 45 -10.54 -43.21 12.72
CA ALA A 45 -10.69 -41.98 13.46
C ALA A 45 -10.29 -42.15 14.93
N ILE A 46 -9.82 -41.06 15.51
CA ILE A 46 -9.60 -40.92 16.95
C ILE A 46 -10.79 -40.13 17.50
N ALA A 47 -11.46 -40.69 18.50
CA ALA A 47 -12.50 -40.02 19.26
C ALA A 47 -11.99 -39.63 20.64
N THR A 48 -12.47 -38.50 21.14
CA THR A 48 -12.33 -38.07 22.54
C THR A 48 -13.64 -37.48 23.00
N ASN A 49 -14.11 -37.82 24.20
CA ASN A 49 -15.39 -37.33 24.73
C ASN A 49 -16.55 -37.60 23.74
N GLY A 50 -16.55 -38.80 23.15
CA GLY A 50 -17.59 -39.27 22.24
C GLY A 50 -17.63 -38.64 20.84
N SER A 51 -16.64 -37.79 20.49
CA SER A 51 -16.58 -37.08 19.20
C SER A 51 -15.26 -37.31 18.48
N ALA A 52 -15.29 -37.44 17.15
CA ALA A 52 -14.07 -37.56 16.35
C ALA A 52 -13.28 -36.25 16.37
N VAL A 53 -12.00 -36.34 16.76
CA VAL A 53 -11.04 -35.22 16.74
C VAL A 53 -10.07 -35.28 15.57
N LEU A 54 -9.78 -36.50 15.09
CA LEU A 54 -8.89 -36.76 13.98
C LEU A 54 -9.47 -37.86 13.10
N LYS A 55 -9.46 -37.66 11.79
CA LYS A 55 -9.78 -38.68 10.81
C LYS A 55 -8.59 -38.90 9.88
N ILE A 56 -8.26 -40.15 9.63
CA ILE A 56 -7.24 -40.57 8.67
C ILE A 56 -7.96 -41.37 7.60
N ILE A 57 -7.88 -40.91 6.36
CA ILE A 57 -8.38 -41.59 5.16
C ILE A 57 -7.22 -41.93 4.24
N ASP A 58 -7.51 -42.63 3.13
CA ASP A 58 -6.56 -43.11 2.13
C ASP A 58 -5.44 -42.13 1.73
N GLN A 59 -5.70 -40.81 1.78
CA GLN A 59 -4.73 -39.79 1.34
C GLN A 59 -4.60 -38.56 2.27
N GLN A 60 -5.39 -38.48 3.35
CA GLN A 60 -5.50 -37.24 4.10
C GLN A 60 -5.64 -37.49 5.59
N ILE A 61 -5.04 -36.59 6.35
CA ILE A 61 -5.37 -36.35 7.75
C ILE A 61 -6.34 -35.17 7.78
N GLN A 62 -7.51 -35.39 8.35
CA GLN A 62 -8.57 -34.39 8.46
C GLN A 62 -8.80 -34.09 9.93
N SER A 63 -8.59 -32.82 10.32
CA SER A 63 -9.05 -32.34 11.61
C SER A 63 -10.57 -32.22 11.61
N VAL A 64 -11.20 -32.67 12.70
CA VAL A 64 -12.63 -32.48 12.95
C VAL A 64 -12.74 -32.04 14.41
N PRO A 65 -13.34 -30.89 14.75
CA PRO A 65 -13.98 -29.91 13.88
C PRO A 65 -12.97 -29.05 13.10
N ASN A 66 -13.51 -28.14 12.27
CA ASN A 66 -12.77 -27.12 11.49
C ASN A 66 -12.02 -26.09 12.36
N GLY A 67 -12.31 -26.05 13.65
CA GLY A 67 -11.76 -25.08 14.61
C GLY A 67 -12.33 -23.66 14.43
N SER A 68 -11.92 -22.78 15.34
CA SER A 68 -12.15 -21.33 15.31
C SER A 68 -10.87 -20.59 15.68
N ASP A 69 -10.91 -19.26 15.67
CA ASP A 69 -9.84 -18.43 16.22
C ASP A 69 -9.63 -18.62 17.72
N THR A 70 -10.69 -18.90 18.47
CA THR A 70 -10.63 -19.18 19.92
C THR A 70 -10.32 -20.63 20.27
N VAL A 71 -10.58 -21.58 19.37
CA VAL A 71 -10.31 -23.01 19.53
C VAL A 71 -9.81 -23.59 18.20
N PRO A 72 -8.54 -23.39 17.85
CA PRO A 72 -8.01 -23.86 16.59
C PRO A 72 -7.97 -25.40 16.52
N SER A 73 -8.19 -25.94 15.32
CA SER A 73 -8.09 -27.37 15.02
C SER A 73 -6.72 -27.96 15.36
N TYR A 74 -5.67 -27.20 15.11
CA TYR A 74 -4.32 -27.50 15.55
C TYR A 74 -3.86 -26.38 16.48
N SER A 75 -3.61 -26.71 17.74
CA SER A 75 -3.26 -25.76 18.79
C SER A 75 -2.17 -26.33 19.71
N TRP A 76 -1.62 -25.47 20.56
CA TRP A 76 -0.61 -25.85 21.55
C TRP A 76 -1.24 -25.84 22.94
N GLY A 77 -0.98 -26.90 23.73
CA GLY A 77 -1.78 -27.23 24.92
C GLY A 77 -1.83 -26.17 26.04
N SER A 78 -0.82 -25.29 26.15
CA SER A 78 -0.82 -24.18 27.10
C SER A 78 -1.52 -22.92 26.59
N GLU A 79 -1.88 -22.88 25.29
CA GLU A 79 -2.37 -21.70 24.59
C GLU A 79 -3.52 -22.08 23.66
N GLY A 80 -4.70 -22.34 24.22
CA GLY A 80 -5.87 -22.82 23.48
C GLY A 80 -6.36 -21.93 22.32
N GLY A 81 -5.93 -20.66 22.29
CA GLY A 81 -6.20 -19.70 21.21
C GLY A 81 -5.01 -19.44 20.27
N LEU A 82 -3.92 -20.20 20.38
CA LEU A 82 -2.80 -20.19 19.43
C LEU A 82 -2.93 -21.39 18.51
N GLY A 83 -2.97 -21.18 17.19
CA GLY A 83 -3.17 -22.31 16.30
C GLY A 83 -3.53 -22.00 14.85
N ILE A 84 -3.86 -23.08 14.14
CA ILE A 84 -4.29 -23.07 12.74
C ILE A 84 -5.69 -23.69 12.67
N TYR A 85 -6.59 -23.04 11.94
CA TYR A 85 -7.97 -23.49 11.77
C TYR A 85 -8.49 -23.16 10.37
N ARG A 86 -9.60 -23.79 9.98
CA ARG A 86 -10.29 -23.46 8.74
C ARG A 86 -11.30 -22.34 9.00
N ALA A 87 -10.94 -21.12 8.63
CA ALA A 87 -11.76 -19.94 8.88
C ALA A 87 -13.08 -19.92 8.09
N ALA A 88 -13.05 -20.42 6.84
CA ALA A 88 -14.22 -20.59 5.98
C ALA A 88 -13.89 -21.57 4.84
N ALA A 89 -14.77 -21.68 3.84
CA ALA A 89 -14.48 -22.44 2.63
C ALA A 89 -13.25 -21.87 1.90
N ALA A 90 -12.28 -22.73 1.62
CA ALA A 90 -10.99 -22.38 1.00
C ALA A 90 -10.22 -21.27 1.75
N GLN A 91 -10.36 -21.19 3.08
CA GLN A 91 -9.66 -20.22 3.91
C GLN A 91 -9.01 -20.87 5.13
N ILE A 92 -7.73 -20.61 5.32
CA ILE A 92 -6.94 -21.01 6.50
C ILE A 92 -6.68 -19.77 7.34
N GLY A 93 -7.03 -19.85 8.63
CA GLY A 93 -6.75 -18.82 9.62
C GLY A 93 -5.61 -19.23 10.54
N PHE A 94 -4.76 -18.28 10.88
CA PHE A 94 -3.77 -18.39 11.95
C PHE A 94 -4.22 -17.52 13.11
N ALA A 95 -4.48 -18.14 14.25
CA ALA A 95 -4.93 -17.49 15.46
C ALA A 95 -3.79 -17.31 16.44
N VAL A 96 -3.75 -16.16 17.10
CA VAL A 96 -2.86 -15.86 18.23
C VAL A 96 -3.72 -15.27 19.33
N THR A 97 -3.64 -15.85 20.53
CA THR A 97 -4.42 -15.42 21.72
C THR A 97 -5.93 -15.30 21.46
N GLY A 98 -6.50 -16.19 20.66
CA GLY A 98 -7.93 -16.18 20.37
C GLY A 98 -8.38 -15.19 19.30
N THR A 99 -7.44 -14.65 18.50
CA THR A 99 -7.74 -13.69 17.42
C THR A 99 -7.02 -14.07 16.14
N GLN A 100 -7.72 -14.02 15.02
CA GLN A 100 -7.12 -14.24 13.71
C GLN A 100 -6.12 -13.12 13.35
N ARG A 101 -4.84 -13.48 13.19
CA ARG A 101 -3.78 -12.55 12.78
C ARG A 101 -3.43 -12.67 11.31
N MET A 102 -3.69 -13.82 10.70
CA MET A 102 -3.43 -14.06 9.28
C MET A 102 -4.52 -14.95 8.68
N GLN A 103 -4.88 -14.67 7.43
CA GLN A 103 -5.76 -15.49 6.60
C GLN A 103 -5.10 -15.75 5.26
N VAL A 104 -5.06 -17.02 4.86
CA VAL A 104 -4.79 -17.41 3.47
C VAL A 104 -6.10 -17.83 2.83
N ASN A 105 -6.41 -17.30 1.66
CA ASN A 105 -7.57 -17.65 0.87
C ASN A 105 -7.19 -17.93 -0.60
N ALA A 106 -8.15 -18.35 -1.42
CA ALA A 106 -7.92 -18.70 -2.83
C ALA A 106 -7.33 -17.54 -3.68
N THR A 107 -7.46 -16.30 -3.23
CA THR A 107 -7.04 -15.09 -3.96
C THR A 107 -5.86 -14.37 -3.32
N GLY A 108 -5.43 -14.75 -2.11
CA GLY A 108 -4.28 -14.10 -1.48
C GLY A 108 -4.20 -14.24 0.04
N LEU A 109 -3.51 -13.28 0.63
CA LEU A 109 -3.08 -13.23 2.03
C LEU A 109 -3.61 -11.95 2.70
N ALA A 110 -4.33 -12.10 3.81
CA ALA A 110 -4.67 -11.01 4.69
C ALA A 110 -3.92 -11.16 6.01
N ILE A 111 -3.31 -10.09 6.52
CA ILE A 111 -2.62 -10.06 7.82
C ILE A 111 -3.12 -8.84 8.59
N THR A 112 -3.58 -9.06 9.82
CA THR A 112 -4.08 -8.04 10.73
C THR A 112 -2.97 -7.58 11.68
N GLY A 113 -2.56 -6.31 11.58
CA GLY A 113 -1.52 -5.69 12.39
C GLY A 113 -0.47 -4.94 11.57
N ILE A 114 0.64 -4.57 12.20
CA ILE A 114 1.76 -3.88 11.52
C ILE A 114 2.61 -4.91 10.79
N HIS A 115 2.83 -4.70 9.49
CA HIS A 115 3.75 -5.50 8.67
C HIS A 115 5.12 -4.83 8.73
N ALA A 116 5.98 -5.24 9.67
CA ALA A 116 7.36 -4.77 9.70
C ALA A 116 8.22 -5.62 8.75
N LEU A 117 8.60 -5.06 7.60
CA LEU A 117 9.58 -5.67 6.68
C LEU A 117 10.95 -5.05 6.95
N THR A 118 11.78 -5.74 7.74
CA THR A 118 13.16 -5.32 7.98
C THR A 118 14.05 -5.83 6.85
N GLY A 119 14.64 -4.93 6.05
CA GLY A 119 15.59 -5.29 4.99
C GLY A 119 14.97 -5.91 3.72
N ALA A 120 13.65 -5.81 3.54
CA ALA A 120 12.94 -6.30 2.35
C ALA A 120 11.98 -5.24 1.81
N SER A 121 11.74 -5.25 0.49
CA SER A 121 10.75 -4.39 -0.15
C SER A 121 9.37 -5.07 -0.16
N LEU A 122 8.31 -4.28 0.09
CA LEU A 122 6.94 -4.71 -0.19
C LEU A 122 6.64 -4.46 -1.67
N THR A 123 6.59 -5.53 -2.46
CA THR A 123 6.22 -5.45 -3.88
C THR A 123 4.76 -5.83 -4.06
N PHE A 124 3.92 -4.89 -4.49
CA PHE A 124 2.53 -5.15 -4.82
C PHE A 124 2.41 -5.58 -6.29
N TYR A 125 2.14 -6.87 -6.54
CA TYR A 125 1.84 -7.38 -7.88
C TYR A 125 0.36 -7.11 -8.19
N SER A 126 0.07 -6.01 -8.89
CA SER A 126 -1.25 -5.62 -9.41
C SER A 126 -2.42 -5.68 -8.41
N GLY A 127 -2.49 -4.73 -7.49
CA GLY A 127 -3.66 -4.52 -6.62
C GLY A 127 -4.02 -3.04 -6.57
N VAL A 128 -5.18 -2.68 -7.13
CA VAL A 128 -5.83 -1.40 -6.85
C VAL A 128 -6.02 -1.32 -5.33
N PHE A 129 -5.58 -0.23 -4.71
CA PHE A 129 -5.93 0.07 -3.33
C PHE A 129 -7.44 0.25 -3.28
N GLY A 130 -8.15 -0.79 -2.84
CA GLY A 130 -9.59 -0.74 -2.60
C GLY A 130 -9.89 0.47 -1.72
N SER A 131 -11.01 1.13 -2.02
CA SER A 131 -11.50 2.33 -1.33
C SER A 131 -11.36 2.22 0.20
N SER A 132 -10.33 2.88 0.75
CA SER A 132 -10.06 3.09 2.19
C SER A 132 -9.68 1.83 3.00
N PRO A 133 -8.63 1.86 3.86
CA PRO A 133 -7.84 3.03 4.26
C PRO A 133 -6.58 3.24 3.40
N ALA A 134 -6.18 4.50 3.27
CA ALA A 134 -4.97 4.92 2.57
C ALA A 134 -3.71 4.22 3.10
N LEU A 135 -2.77 3.88 2.21
CA LEU A 135 -1.42 3.50 2.61
C LEU A 135 -0.72 4.70 3.26
N GLY A 136 -0.55 4.65 4.59
CA GLY A 136 0.37 5.53 5.29
C GLY A 136 1.80 4.98 5.21
N ILE A 137 2.60 5.47 4.27
CA ILE A 137 4.04 5.12 4.20
C ILE A 137 4.81 6.10 5.11
N THR A 138 5.07 5.69 6.36
CA THR A 138 6.01 6.39 7.25
C THR A 138 7.41 5.84 7.01
N ALA A 139 8.03 6.22 5.90
CA ALA A 139 9.41 5.84 5.56
C ALA A 139 10.35 7.05 5.70
N THR A 140 11.61 6.80 6.10
CA THR A 140 12.69 7.81 6.09
C THR A 140 13.08 8.24 4.66
N GLY A 141 12.54 7.58 3.62
CA GLY A 141 12.58 8.00 2.23
C GLY A 141 11.70 7.10 1.35
N PHE A 142 11.06 7.69 0.34
CA PHE A 142 10.48 6.97 -0.79
C PHE A 142 11.38 7.23 -2.01
N SER A 143 11.95 6.17 -2.59
CA SER A 143 12.77 6.25 -3.81
C SER A 143 12.22 5.27 -4.83
N TYR A 144 11.89 5.76 -6.03
CA TYR A 144 11.55 4.94 -7.18
C TYR A 144 12.64 5.14 -8.24
N ASP A 145 13.34 4.07 -8.58
CA ASP A 145 14.37 4.01 -9.62
C ASP A 145 13.94 2.98 -10.68
N GLY A 146 13.15 3.43 -11.66
CA GLY A 146 12.56 2.59 -12.71
C GLY A 146 13.07 2.97 -14.10
N PRO A 147 13.35 1.99 -14.99
CA PRO A 147 14.17 2.24 -16.17
C PRO A 147 13.48 2.97 -17.34
N THR A 148 12.14 3.08 -17.43
CA THR A 148 11.49 3.52 -18.69
C THR A 148 10.16 4.29 -18.64
N SER A 149 9.53 4.62 -17.49
CA SER A 149 8.27 5.41 -17.44
C SER A 149 7.96 6.03 -16.06
N ASN A 150 7.01 6.98 -16.04
CA ASN A 150 6.56 7.83 -14.91
C ASN A 150 6.76 7.18 -13.53
N ALA A 151 7.67 7.75 -12.73
CA ALA A 151 8.06 7.23 -11.43
C ALA A 151 7.00 7.33 -10.33
N PHE A 152 6.09 8.30 -10.49
CA PHE A 152 5.02 8.58 -9.54
C PHE A 152 3.93 9.36 -10.27
N SER A 153 2.70 8.82 -10.34
CA SER A 153 1.54 9.48 -10.96
C SER A 153 0.37 9.44 -9.97
N TRP A 154 -0.11 10.61 -9.57
CA TRP A 154 -1.34 10.76 -8.79
C TRP A 154 -2.37 11.47 -9.67
N THR A 155 -3.44 10.78 -10.03
CA THR A 155 -4.55 11.32 -10.83
C THR A 155 -5.86 11.09 -10.09
N THR A 156 -6.66 12.14 -9.89
CA THR A 156 -8.04 12.05 -9.41
C THR A 156 -8.99 12.24 -10.60
N SER A 157 -10.11 11.52 -10.62
CA SER A 157 -11.16 11.67 -11.65
C SER A 157 -12.16 12.79 -11.34
N ALA A 158 -12.18 13.28 -10.10
CA ALA A 158 -12.91 14.46 -9.62
C ALA A 158 -12.29 14.94 -8.28
N GLY A 159 -12.22 16.26 -8.06
CA GLY A 159 -11.70 16.87 -6.82
C GLY A 159 -10.17 17.06 -6.77
N ASP A 160 -9.69 17.65 -5.68
CA ASP A 160 -8.27 18.02 -5.51
C ASP A 160 -7.37 16.79 -5.35
N ALA A 161 -6.34 16.69 -6.20
CA ALA A 161 -5.19 15.79 -5.97
C ALA A 161 -4.06 16.60 -5.33
N THR A 162 -3.77 16.36 -4.04
CA THR A 162 -2.73 17.11 -3.31
C THR A 162 -1.47 16.27 -3.11
N LEU A 163 -0.40 16.60 -3.84
CA LEU A 163 0.94 16.13 -3.50
C LEU A 163 1.60 17.11 -2.51
N GLN A 164 1.58 16.77 -1.22
CA GLN A 164 2.20 17.61 -0.18
C GLN A 164 3.59 17.08 0.19
N MET A 165 4.63 17.83 -0.18
CA MET A 165 6.01 17.57 0.26
C MET A 165 6.38 18.55 1.38
N VAL A 166 6.44 18.08 2.63
CA VAL A 166 6.78 18.91 3.80
C VAL A 166 8.22 18.67 4.23
N ASN A 167 9.03 19.72 4.30
CA ASN A 167 10.30 19.69 5.03
C ASN A 167 10.15 20.51 6.31
N ALA A 168 10.04 19.84 7.46
CA ALA A 168 9.85 20.49 8.75
C ALA A 168 11.17 20.96 9.40
N GLY A 169 12.33 20.71 8.77
CA GLY A 169 13.66 21.07 9.27
C GLY A 169 14.43 21.97 8.29
N SER A 170 15.76 22.08 8.47
CA SER A 170 16.65 22.92 7.64
C SER A 170 16.99 22.33 6.25
N GLY A 171 16.32 21.24 5.83
CA GLY A 171 16.56 20.61 4.55
C GLY A 171 15.88 21.33 3.38
N LYS A 172 16.10 20.83 2.15
CA LYS A 172 15.44 21.33 0.93
C LYS A 172 14.57 20.26 0.30
N VAL A 173 13.45 20.66 -0.29
CA VAL A 173 12.75 19.84 -1.28
C VAL A 173 13.44 20.05 -2.62
N VAL A 174 13.86 18.96 -3.28
CA VAL A 174 14.54 19.02 -4.58
C VAL A 174 13.66 18.38 -5.64
N ILE A 175 13.33 19.15 -6.67
CA ILE A 175 12.76 18.67 -7.93
C ILE A 175 13.82 18.96 -8.98
N GLN A 176 14.36 17.91 -9.63
CA GLN A 176 15.46 18.03 -10.58
C GLN A 176 15.27 17.09 -11.76
N SER A 177 15.78 17.49 -12.93
CA SER A 177 15.88 16.66 -14.13
C SER A 177 17.36 16.39 -14.47
N GLY A 178 17.61 15.34 -15.25
CA GLY A 178 18.94 15.08 -15.82
C GLY A 178 19.30 16.04 -16.95
N SER A 179 20.54 15.94 -17.45
CA SER A 179 21.00 16.73 -18.60
C SER A 179 20.07 16.55 -19.82
N GLY A 180 19.69 17.66 -20.46
CA GLY A 180 18.81 17.67 -21.64
C GLY A 180 17.36 17.30 -21.36
N LYS A 181 16.89 17.40 -20.11
CA LYS A 181 15.50 17.11 -19.71
C LYS A 181 14.86 18.31 -19.02
N ASP A 182 13.56 18.50 -19.24
CA ASP A 182 12.78 19.55 -18.61
C ASP A 182 12.09 19.09 -17.32
N ILE A 183 11.95 20.01 -16.36
CA ILE A 183 10.98 19.92 -15.27
C ILE A 183 9.76 20.74 -15.69
N ALA A 184 8.64 20.07 -15.97
CA ALA A 184 7.41 20.75 -16.34
C ALA A 184 6.43 20.76 -15.16
N ILE A 185 6.21 21.94 -14.59
CA ILE A 185 5.05 22.21 -13.73
C ILE A 185 4.03 22.91 -14.61
N ARG A 186 2.85 22.30 -14.80
CA ARG A 186 1.81 22.79 -15.71
C ARG A 186 0.53 22.97 -14.94
N ALA A 187 -0.05 24.16 -15.04
CA ALA A 187 -1.43 24.43 -14.69
C ALA A 187 -2.17 24.64 -16.03
N GLN A 188 -3.24 23.90 -16.26
CA GLN A 188 -3.96 23.85 -17.53
C GLN A 188 -5.46 24.10 -17.29
N GLY A 189 -5.91 25.31 -17.56
CA GLY A 189 -7.30 25.70 -17.35
C GLY A 189 -7.45 27.20 -17.22
N THR A 190 -8.69 27.65 -17.09
CA THR A 190 -9.00 29.05 -16.81
C THR A 190 -8.83 29.31 -15.31
N GLY A 191 -7.92 30.22 -14.94
CA GLY A 191 -7.68 30.59 -13.53
C GLY A 191 -6.56 29.80 -12.82
N ASP A 192 -5.82 29.00 -13.58
CA ASP A 192 -4.76 28.13 -13.11
C ASP A 192 -3.45 28.91 -12.83
N PHE A 193 -2.82 28.66 -11.68
CA PHE A 193 -1.59 29.34 -11.27
C PHE A 193 -0.60 28.39 -10.56
N ILE A 194 0.69 28.74 -10.65
CA ILE A 194 1.75 28.15 -9.82
C ILE A 194 2.13 29.23 -8.80
N ASP A 195 1.78 29.02 -7.54
CA ASP A 195 2.10 29.97 -6.46
C ASP A 195 3.35 29.57 -5.69
N PHE A 196 4.08 30.58 -5.22
CA PHE A 196 5.20 30.44 -4.30
C PHE A 196 4.93 31.29 -3.07
N ILE A 197 4.20 30.73 -2.10
CA ILE A 197 3.78 31.43 -0.87
C ILE A 197 4.76 31.11 0.27
N GLN A 198 5.33 32.12 0.92
CA GLN A 198 6.16 31.94 2.12
C GLN A 198 5.97 33.06 3.16
N GLN A 199 6.28 32.79 4.42
CA GLN A 199 6.18 33.76 5.53
C GLN A 199 7.28 34.85 5.53
N SER A 200 8.36 34.68 4.74
CA SER A 200 9.47 35.64 4.73
C SER A 200 9.93 35.97 3.32
N THR A 201 10.80 35.16 2.70
CA THR A 201 11.40 35.51 1.41
C THR A 201 11.11 34.45 0.35
N VAL A 202 10.48 34.87 -0.74
CA VAL A 202 10.38 34.07 -1.97
C VAL A 202 11.59 34.42 -2.85
N ARG A 203 12.31 33.41 -3.35
CA ARG A 203 13.41 33.61 -4.30
C ARG A 203 13.23 32.73 -5.52
N VAL A 204 13.27 33.33 -6.71
CA VAL A 204 13.37 32.64 -8.00
C VAL A 204 14.78 32.92 -8.52
N SER A 205 15.62 31.89 -8.58
CA SER A 205 16.99 32.01 -9.10
C SER A 205 17.09 31.26 -10.41
N VAL A 206 17.50 31.97 -11.46
CA VAL A 206 17.83 31.38 -12.76
C VAL A 206 19.33 31.52 -12.99
N LYS A 207 19.97 30.47 -13.50
CA LYS A 207 21.39 30.47 -13.87
C LYS A 207 21.50 30.18 -15.37
N ASN A 208 22.49 30.79 -16.01
CA ASN A 208 22.92 30.56 -17.40
C ASN A 208 21.95 31.03 -18.51
N GLU A 209 20.65 30.70 -18.46
CA GLU A 209 19.76 30.80 -19.64
C GLU A 209 18.68 31.90 -19.57
N GLY A 210 18.34 32.42 -18.38
CA GLY A 210 17.40 33.55 -18.21
C GLY A 210 15.95 33.15 -17.89
N LEU A 211 15.16 34.11 -17.37
CA LEU A 211 13.74 33.92 -17.03
C LEU A 211 12.87 34.39 -18.20
N ILE A 212 12.00 33.51 -18.71
CA ILE A 212 11.02 33.86 -19.75
C ILE A 212 9.65 34.08 -19.10
N LEU A 213 9.03 35.22 -19.38
CA LEU A 213 7.65 35.52 -19.01
C LEU A 213 6.84 35.78 -20.31
N GLY A 214 6.01 34.83 -20.74
CA GLY A 214 5.19 34.94 -21.96
C GLY A 214 5.10 33.64 -22.78
N ASN A 215 4.46 33.70 -23.96
CA ASN A 215 4.39 32.58 -24.91
C ASN A 215 5.79 32.27 -25.44
N ARG A 216 6.34 31.09 -25.14
CA ARG A 216 7.70 30.63 -25.51
C ARG A 216 8.15 31.02 -26.95
N PRO A 217 8.99 32.03 -27.17
CA PRO A 217 9.86 32.04 -28.34
C PRO A 217 11.15 31.27 -28.02
N SER A 218 11.77 30.65 -29.02
CA SER A 218 13.10 30.03 -28.87
C SER A 218 14.14 31.08 -28.49
N LEU A 219 14.95 30.84 -27.45
CA LEU A 219 16.04 31.71 -26.97
C LEU A 219 17.27 31.74 -27.92
N SER A 220 17.08 31.69 -29.24
CA SER A 220 18.21 31.62 -30.19
C SER A 220 19.03 32.91 -30.31
N GLY A 221 18.73 33.95 -29.51
CA GLY A 221 19.54 35.17 -29.40
C GLY A 221 20.59 35.00 -28.30
N ALA A 222 21.87 34.95 -28.67
CA ALA A 222 22.98 34.68 -27.76
C ALA A 222 23.14 35.76 -26.66
N GLY A 223 22.65 35.46 -25.45
CA GLY A 223 22.91 36.25 -24.24
C GLY A 223 22.69 35.42 -22.99
N ALA A 224 23.69 35.34 -22.11
CA ALA A 224 23.56 34.70 -20.81
C ALA A 224 23.06 35.70 -19.76
N ASN A 225 22.23 35.24 -18.81
CA ASN A 225 21.66 36.06 -17.72
C ASN A 225 20.77 37.23 -18.18
N VAL A 226 20.07 37.08 -19.29
CA VAL A 226 19.14 38.09 -19.82
C VAL A 226 17.71 37.85 -19.32
N PHE A 227 16.96 38.94 -19.18
CA PHE A 227 15.51 38.89 -19.03
C PHE A 227 14.87 39.08 -20.40
N VAL A 228 14.19 38.06 -20.90
CA VAL A 228 13.55 38.11 -22.22
C VAL A 228 12.07 38.39 -22.03
N MET A 229 11.62 39.52 -22.57
CA MET A 229 10.23 39.88 -22.69
C MET A 229 9.84 39.84 -24.16
N THR A 230 8.72 39.19 -24.48
CA THR A 230 8.09 39.30 -25.80
C THR A 230 7.20 40.53 -25.85
N ASP A 231 6.98 41.04 -27.05
CA ASP A 231 5.92 42.03 -27.29
C ASP A 231 4.60 41.56 -26.71
N ALA A 232 3.89 42.47 -26.05
CA ALA A 232 2.56 42.20 -25.54
C ALA A 232 1.62 41.96 -26.73
N THR A 233 0.91 40.82 -26.72
CA THR A 233 -0.14 40.56 -27.73
C THR A 233 -1.31 41.54 -27.59
N THR A 234 -1.51 42.05 -26.37
CA THR A 234 -2.47 43.10 -26.04
C THR A 234 -1.82 44.07 -25.07
N ASN A 235 -1.67 45.33 -25.48
CA ASN A 235 -1.06 46.35 -24.62
C ASN A 235 -1.93 46.64 -23.38
N PRO A 236 -1.33 46.90 -22.20
CA PRO A 236 -2.08 47.29 -21.00
C PRO A 236 -2.91 48.56 -21.23
N SER A 237 -4.24 48.43 -21.11
CA SER A 237 -5.20 49.53 -21.34
C SER A 237 -5.92 49.99 -20.07
N SER A 238 -5.81 49.24 -18.97
CA SER A 238 -6.36 49.58 -17.65
C SER A 238 -5.24 49.82 -16.64
N ASN A 239 -5.54 50.58 -15.58
CA ASN A 239 -4.58 50.89 -14.52
C ASN A 239 -4.90 50.07 -13.26
N VAL A 240 -3.88 49.78 -12.46
CA VAL A 240 -4.02 49.12 -11.15
C VAL A 240 -3.52 50.08 -10.08
N SER A 241 -4.38 50.41 -9.11
CA SER A 241 -4.07 51.38 -8.05
C SER A 241 -2.77 51.02 -7.32
N GLY A 242 -1.80 51.94 -7.30
CA GLY A 242 -0.51 51.77 -6.63
C GLY A 242 0.45 50.78 -7.31
N ARG A 243 0.20 50.41 -8.57
CA ARG A 243 1.02 49.47 -9.35
C ARG A 243 1.21 49.96 -10.79
N GLY A 244 2.22 49.43 -11.47
CA GLY A 244 2.48 49.71 -12.88
C GLY A 244 2.84 48.45 -13.66
N PHE A 245 2.76 48.56 -14.99
CA PHE A 245 3.08 47.48 -15.91
C PHE A 245 4.37 47.80 -16.67
N VAL A 246 5.33 46.87 -16.69
CA VAL A 246 6.43 46.89 -17.65
C VAL A 246 6.06 45.94 -18.79
N TYR A 247 6.15 46.39 -20.04
CA TYR A 247 5.80 45.59 -21.21
C TYR A 247 6.62 45.99 -22.42
N MET A 248 6.67 45.11 -23.42
CA MET A 248 7.29 45.38 -24.71
C MET A 248 6.21 45.70 -25.75
N GLU A 249 6.48 46.67 -26.62
CA GLU A 249 5.60 47.01 -27.74
C GLU A 249 6.44 47.39 -28.95
N ALA A 250 6.34 46.61 -30.02
CA ALA A 250 7.14 46.75 -31.23
C ALA A 250 8.65 46.81 -30.92
N GLY A 251 9.12 45.98 -29.99
CA GLY A 251 10.53 45.91 -29.58
C GLY A 251 10.98 47.00 -28.60
N ALA A 252 10.13 47.98 -28.25
CA ALA A 252 10.46 49.00 -27.26
C ALA A 252 10.01 48.59 -25.84
N LEU A 253 10.88 48.78 -24.85
CA LEU A 253 10.55 48.57 -23.44
C LEU A 253 9.77 49.77 -22.90
N LYS A 254 8.58 49.53 -22.37
CA LYS A 254 7.66 50.56 -21.87
C LYS A 254 7.22 50.29 -20.44
N TYR A 255 6.90 51.36 -19.73
CA TYR A 255 6.27 51.34 -18.42
C TYR A 255 4.97 52.15 -18.43
N ARG A 256 3.86 51.55 -18.00
CA ARG A 256 2.59 52.24 -17.75
C ARG A 256 2.39 52.39 -16.23
N GLY A 257 2.36 53.63 -15.75
CA GLY A 257 2.10 53.94 -14.34
C GLY A 257 0.62 53.83 -13.95
N ASP A 258 0.33 53.92 -12.66
CA ASP A 258 -1.03 53.87 -12.08
C ASP A 258 -1.94 55.03 -12.54
N ALA A 259 -1.34 56.19 -12.84
CA ALA A 259 -2.02 57.33 -13.46
C ALA A 259 -2.31 57.13 -14.97
N GLY A 260 -1.84 56.04 -15.57
CA GLY A 260 -2.04 55.70 -16.98
C GLY A 260 -1.02 56.31 -17.95
N THR A 261 -0.08 57.12 -17.45
CA THR A 261 1.06 57.62 -18.24
C THR A 261 1.90 56.45 -18.73
N ILE A 262 2.24 56.47 -20.03
CA ILE A 262 3.14 55.49 -20.65
C ILE A 262 4.50 56.18 -20.89
N THR A 263 5.56 55.53 -20.42
CA THR A 263 6.94 55.96 -20.58
C THR A 263 7.73 54.90 -21.33
N THR A 264 8.40 55.28 -22.42
CA THR A 264 9.39 54.40 -23.06
C THR A 264 10.67 54.41 -22.24
N LEU A 265 11.06 53.24 -21.73
CA LEU A 265 12.28 53.03 -20.94
C LEU A 265 13.48 52.61 -21.81
N GLY A 266 13.21 52.00 -22.96
CA GLY A 266 14.22 51.60 -23.94
C GLY A 266 13.61 51.54 -25.33
N ILE A 267 14.35 52.03 -26.33
CA ILE A 267 13.96 51.94 -27.74
C ILE A 267 14.39 50.59 -28.33
N ALA A 268 13.77 50.20 -29.45
CA ALA A 268 14.14 49.02 -30.22
C ALA A 268 15.53 49.15 -30.87
#